data_AF-A0A919ZRS0-F1
#
_entry.id   AF-A0A919ZRS0-F1
#
_cell.length_a   1.000
_cell.length_b   1.000
_cell.length_c   1.000
_cell.angle_alpha   90.00
_cell.angle_beta   90.00
_cell.angle_gamma   90.00
#
_symmetry.space_group_name_H-M   'P 1'
#
loop_
_entity.id
_entity.type
_entity.pdbx_description
1 polymer ?
#
loop_
_entity_poly.entity_id
_entity_poly.type
_entity_poly.pdbx_seq_one_letter_code
_entity_poly.pdbx_strand_id
1 'polypeptide(L)'
;MKNVKNLSVLFILTLITSSIYAQGSRDLTGTTVDANAFRFEGDNHTTVRLSVNIVSPDLNYADGVRFDFGSSNTILDAFVETDMGIEPAVMIQGSEVVFGDSSNGIFNGDGIFLYDMSYDFVVHLDGQVASPLDIEFIVYDDGWAQDYCINDNNCELCNDYGWGVDCDGNYLTVALNAEGVVTIENIEILAAPNQNPHITSLLDVNNDQGKQMMLSWVPGDLIDLPYFTEFSLYRYSPHPSDYVFTGQGAFYGEYFSSPGSGASPDFGELILTREDSIININFDQNPIPVVDDFQVRWTGNIFAPVPGTYNFRTHSDDGVRLFVNGTLVINQWYDFPPTSHNGSIELSEGQHEIILEYYENGGGAMCELFWTVPGQNESFVIPSGSDVAVSDQGTWDYLNTVPWIGHEPYAAVVNTIEDNNGYSF
;
A
#
# COMPACT_ATOMS: atom_id res chain seq x y z
N MET A 1 -22.32 2.95 -112.17
CA MET A 1 -20.84 2.98 -112.10
C MET A 1 -20.41 3.83 -110.91
N LYS A 2 -19.64 3.21 -109.99
CA LYS A 2 -18.71 3.76 -108.95
C LYS A 2 -19.27 4.76 -107.90
N ASN A 3 -19.34 4.43 -106.60
CA ASN A 3 -18.27 4.43 -105.55
C ASN A 3 -17.75 5.87 -105.26
N VAL A 4 -17.63 6.43 -104.04
CA VAL A 4 -17.33 5.91 -102.69
C VAL A 4 -17.85 6.89 -101.60
N LYS A 5 -18.09 6.32 -100.40
CA LYS A 5 -18.32 6.88 -99.05
C LYS A 5 -17.49 8.13 -98.66
N ASN A 6 -18.09 9.02 -97.87
CA ASN A 6 -17.58 9.37 -96.54
C ASN A 6 -18.66 9.97 -95.64
N LEU A 7 -18.67 9.52 -94.40
CA LEU A 7 -19.65 9.75 -93.35
C LEU A 7 -19.01 10.68 -92.31
N SER A 8 -19.65 11.81 -92.00
CA SER A 8 -19.25 12.70 -90.91
C SER A 8 -20.51 13.23 -90.23
N VAL A 9 -20.86 12.65 -89.08
CA VAL A 9 -21.82 13.26 -88.14
C VAL A 9 -21.24 13.12 -86.75
N LEU A 10 -20.95 14.29 -86.18
CA LEU A 10 -20.38 14.54 -84.86
C LEU A 10 -21.45 14.24 -83.79
N PHE A 11 -21.24 13.21 -82.98
CA PHE A 11 -22.06 12.93 -81.80
C PHE A 11 -21.32 13.40 -80.55
N ILE A 12 -21.93 14.34 -79.82
CA ILE A 12 -21.52 14.74 -78.48
C ILE A 12 -21.96 13.61 -77.54
N LEU A 13 -20.99 12.88 -77.01
CA LEU A 13 -21.20 11.81 -76.03
C LEU A 13 -20.96 12.39 -74.62
N THR A 14 -22.04 12.59 -73.88
CA THR A 14 -22.00 12.81 -72.44
C THR A 14 -21.66 11.47 -71.80
N LEU A 15 -20.40 11.26 -71.41
CA LEU A 15 -19.98 10.09 -70.63
C LEU A 15 -20.52 10.26 -69.21
N ILE A 16 -21.54 9.48 -68.85
CA ILE A 16 -21.82 9.14 -67.46
C ILE A 16 -20.72 8.15 -67.08
N THR A 17 -19.68 8.61 -66.39
CA THR A 17 -18.72 7.71 -65.75
C THR A 17 -19.44 7.06 -64.57
N SER A 18 -19.92 5.83 -64.77
CA SER A 18 -20.15 4.91 -63.66
C SER A 18 -18.78 4.58 -63.07
N SER A 19 -18.46 5.16 -61.92
CA SER A 19 -17.30 4.81 -61.12
C SER A 19 -17.49 3.40 -60.59
N ILE A 20 -17.10 2.41 -61.39
CA ILE A 20 -16.73 1.10 -60.86
C ILE A 20 -15.40 1.37 -60.14
N TYR A 21 -15.44 1.53 -58.82
CA TYR A 21 -14.23 1.41 -58.01
C TYR A 21 -13.68 0.01 -58.29
N ALA A 22 -12.54 -0.05 -58.95
CA ALA A 22 -11.80 -1.28 -59.13
C ALA A 22 -11.35 -1.74 -57.74
N GLN A 23 -11.72 -2.97 -57.35
CA GLN A 23 -11.15 -3.74 -56.23
C GLN A 23 -9.64 -3.95 -56.49
N GLY A 24 -8.82 -2.95 -56.18
CA GLY A 24 -7.39 -2.95 -56.42
C GLY A 24 -6.63 -3.29 -55.15
N SER A 25 -6.12 -4.53 -55.10
CA SER A 25 -5.20 -5.16 -54.12
C SER A 25 -5.62 -5.12 -52.65
N ARG A 26 -5.51 -6.29 -52.01
CA ARG A 26 -5.62 -6.56 -50.57
C ARG A 26 -4.29 -7.13 -50.14
N ASP A 27 -3.52 -6.39 -49.36
CA ASP A 27 -2.13 -6.73 -49.07
C ASP A 27 -1.75 -6.29 -47.65
N LEU A 28 -1.57 -7.26 -46.75
CA LEU A 28 -0.97 -7.06 -45.43
C LEU A 28 0.49 -7.55 -45.38
N THR A 29 1.14 -7.76 -46.54
CA THR A 29 2.51 -8.26 -46.60
C THR A 29 3.45 -7.32 -45.84
N GLY A 30 4.09 -7.86 -44.81
CA GLY A 30 5.00 -7.12 -43.93
C GLY A 30 4.45 -6.88 -42.53
N THR A 31 3.16 -7.17 -42.28
CA THR A 31 2.60 -7.17 -40.93
C THR A 31 3.31 -8.23 -40.09
N THR A 32 3.73 -7.86 -38.88
CA THR A 32 4.45 -8.75 -37.95
C THR A 32 3.83 -8.72 -36.57
N VAL A 33 3.95 -9.84 -35.86
CA VAL A 33 3.56 -9.97 -34.45
C VAL A 33 4.80 -10.34 -33.65
N ASP A 34 5.10 -9.53 -32.65
CA ASP A 34 6.07 -9.83 -31.60
C ASP A 34 5.33 -10.20 -30.32
N ALA A 35 5.88 -11.10 -29.51
CA ALA A 35 5.25 -11.51 -28.26
C ALA A 35 6.25 -11.79 -27.14
N ASN A 36 5.86 -11.47 -25.91
CA ASN A 36 6.57 -11.87 -24.70
C ASN A 36 5.57 -12.30 -23.62
N ALA A 37 6.02 -13.14 -22.69
CA ALA A 37 5.17 -13.60 -21.59
C ALA A 37 5.92 -13.60 -20.27
N PHE A 38 5.19 -13.31 -19.20
CA PHE A 38 5.72 -13.31 -17.84
C PHE A 38 4.66 -13.76 -16.83
N ARG A 39 5.11 -14.03 -15.61
CA ARG A 39 4.26 -14.28 -14.44
C ARG A 39 4.96 -13.81 -13.17
N PHE A 40 4.23 -13.31 -12.19
CA PHE A 40 4.80 -13.02 -10.88
C PHE A 40 4.89 -14.29 -10.01
N GLU A 41 5.84 -14.32 -9.08
CA GLU A 41 5.96 -15.41 -8.11
C GLU A 41 4.67 -15.57 -7.29
N GLY A 42 4.05 -16.75 -7.37
CA GLY A 42 2.81 -17.04 -6.62
C GLY A 42 1.51 -16.75 -7.38
N ASP A 43 1.59 -16.08 -8.53
CA ASP A 43 0.43 -15.92 -9.42
C ASP A 43 0.01 -17.25 -10.02
N ASN A 44 -1.29 -17.40 -10.20
CA ASN A 44 -1.92 -18.58 -10.81
C ASN A 44 -2.29 -18.37 -12.28
N HIS A 45 -1.77 -17.34 -12.93
CA HIS A 45 -1.99 -17.05 -14.35
C HIS A 45 -0.65 -16.67 -15.02
N THR A 46 -0.65 -16.67 -16.36
CA THR A 46 0.48 -16.23 -17.19
C THR A 46 0.03 -15.08 -18.07
N THR A 47 0.73 -13.95 -18.02
CA THR A 47 0.44 -12.78 -18.85
C THR A 47 1.23 -12.85 -20.15
N VAL A 48 0.54 -12.74 -21.28
CA VAL A 48 1.14 -12.62 -22.60
C VAL A 48 0.88 -11.22 -23.14
N ARG A 49 1.94 -10.55 -23.58
CA ARG A 49 1.87 -9.29 -24.32
C ARG A 49 2.21 -9.54 -25.78
N LEU A 50 1.39 -9.05 -26.69
CA LEU A 50 1.59 -9.14 -28.13
C LEU A 50 1.62 -7.74 -28.73
N SER A 51 2.59 -7.47 -29.60
CA SER A 51 2.68 -6.23 -30.36
C SER A 51 2.49 -6.54 -31.83
N VAL A 52 1.42 -6.00 -32.42
CA VAL A 52 1.09 -6.18 -33.84
C VAL A 52 1.44 -4.91 -34.59
N ASN A 53 2.41 -5.01 -35.49
CA ASN A 53 2.82 -3.93 -36.37
C ASN A 53 2.12 -4.08 -37.73
N ILE A 54 1.12 -3.23 -37.98
CA ILE A 54 0.25 -3.32 -39.15
C ILE A 54 0.94 -2.67 -40.35
N VAL A 55 1.18 -3.45 -41.41
CA VAL A 55 1.71 -2.96 -42.68
C VAL A 55 0.70 -3.26 -43.78
N SER A 56 0.25 -2.21 -44.47
CA SER A 56 -0.69 -2.31 -45.60
C SER A 56 -0.18 -1.45 -46.77
N PRO A 57 0.48 -2.08 -47.78
CA PRO A 57 1.00 -1.37 -48.95
C PRO A 57 -0.07 -0.74 -49.86
N ASP A 58 -1.33 -1.17 -49.73
CA ASP A 58 -2.50 -0.62 -50.42
C ASP A 58 -3.22 0.49 -49.62
N LEU A 59 -2.71 0.83 -48.43
CA LEU A 59 -3.24 1.86 -47.51
C LEU A 59 -4.66 1.53 -47.00
N ASN A 60 -4.98 0.25 -46.86
CA ASN A 60 -6.19 -0.24 -46.21
C ASN A 60 -6.00 -0.38 -44.68
N TYR A 61 -7.08 -0.68 -43.98
CA TYR A 61 -7.13 -0.89 -42.54
C TYR A 61 -7.21 -2.39 -42.22
N ALA A 62 -6.75 -2.80 -41.04
CA ALA A 62 -7.07 -4.12 -40.54
C ALA A 62 -8.38 -4.09 -39.72
N ASP A 63 -9.31 -4.95 -40.09
CA ASP A 63 -10.63 -5.10 -39.46
C ASP A 63 -10.58 -5.85 -38.12
N GLY A 64 -9.60 -6.74 -37.96
CA GLY A 64 -9.50 -7.58 -36.77
C GLY A 64 -8.17 -8.32 -36.62
N VAL A 65 -7.92 -8.80 -35.41
CA VAL A 65 -6.77 -9.63 -35.06
C VAL A 65 -7.25 -10.82 -34.25
N ARG A 66 -6.90 -12.03 -34.66
CA ARG A 66 -7.13 -13.28 -33.93
C ARG A 66 -5.82 -13.87 -33.44
N PHE A 67 -5.84 -14.39 -32.22
CA PHE A 67 -4.78 -15.21 -31.64
C PHE A 67 -5.35 -16.55 -31.16
N ASP A 68 -4.71 -17.66 -31.52
CA ASP A 68 -4.95 -18.98 -30.93
C ASP A 68 -3.72 -19.40 -30.12
N PHE A 69 -3.93 -19.63 -28.83
CA PHE A 69 -2.92 -20.06 -27.88
C PHE A 69 -2.82 -21.58 -27.78
N GLY A 70 -3.56 -22.32 -28.60
CA GLY A 70 -3.61 -23.77 -28.62
C GLY A 70 -4.51 -24.36 -27.54
N SER A 71 -5.27 -25.39 -27.91
CA SER A 71 -6.35 -26.01 -27.10
C SER A 71 -6.00 -26.46 -25.67
N SER A 72 -4.72 -26.54 -25.29
CA SER A 72 -4.29 -26.84 -23.91
C SER A 72 -4.30 -25.64 -22.98
N ASN A 73 -4.44 -24.42 -23.51
CA ASN A 73 -4.44 -23.18 -22.76
C ASN A 73 -5.86 -22.61 -22.67
N THR A 74 -6.18 -21.94 -21.57
CA THR A 74 -7.47 -21.29 -21.37
C THR A 74 -7.22 -19.81 -21.15
N ILE A 75 -7.93 -18.95 -21.88
CA ILE A 75 -7.85 -17.50 -21.69
C ILE A 75 -8.81 -17.08 -20.58
N LEU A 76 -8.31 -16.33 -19.60
CA LEU A 76 -9.09 -15.75 -18.49
C LEU A 76 -9.71 -14.42 -18.90
N ASP A 77 -8.88 -13.52 -19.45
CA ASP A 77 -9.30 -12.24 -20.02
C ASP A 77 -8.29 -11.79 -21.10
N ALA A 78 -8.67 -10.75 -21.83
CA ALA A 78 -7.83 -10.12 -22.83
C ALA A 78 -8.28 -8.68 -23.10
N PHE A 79 -7.35 -7.78 -23.44
CA PHE A 79 -7.64 -6.39 -23.76
C PHE A 79 -6.53 -5.77 -24.61
N VAL A 80 -6.78 -4.56 -25.14
CA VAL A 80 -5.78 -3.77 -25.87
C VAL A 80 -5.18 -2.74 -24.92
N GLU A 81 -3.85 -2.75 -24.77
CA GLU A 81 -3.10 -1.82 -23.91
C GLU A 81 -2.89 -0.47 -24.60
N THR A 82 -2.79 -0.44 -25.93
CA THR A 82 -2.66 0.80 -26.70
C THR A 82 -3.93 1.64 -26.63
N ASP A 83 -3.80 2.92 -26.25
CA ASP A 83 -4.91 3.88 -26.32
C ASP A 83 -5.23 4.26 -27.76
N MET A 84 -6.34 3.73 -28.27
CA MET A 84 -6.83 3.97 -29.63
C MET A 84 -7.93 5.05 -29.68
N GLY A 85 -8.38 5.58 -28.53
CA GLY A 85 -9.55 6.46 -28.42
C GLY A 85 -10.91 5.78 -28.73
N ILE A 86 -10.88 4.53 -29.18
CA ILE A 86 -12.01 3.61 -29.37
C ILE A 86 -11.63 2.25 -28.77
N GLU A 87 -12.57 1.59 -28.10
CA GLU A 87 -12.31 0.24 -27.56
C GLU A 87 -12.73 -0.81 -28.60
N PRO A 88 -11.82 -1.68 -29.06
CA PRO A 88 -12.18 -2.82 -29.90
C PRO A 88 -13.06 -3.78 -29.11
N ALA A 89 -13.93 -4.51 -29.79
CA ALA A 89 -14.57 -5.64 -29.14
C ALA A 89 -13.57 -6.79 -28.99
N VAL A 90 -13.68 -7.47 -27.85
CA VAL A 90 -12.86 -8.62 -27.49
C VAL A 90 -13.80 -9.81 -27.30
N MET A 91 -13.54 -10.89 -28.03
CA MET A 91 -14.25 -12.16 -27.86
C MET A 91 -13.25 -13.24 -27.53
N ILE A 92 -13.56 -14.02 -26.51
CA ILE A 92 -12.74 -15.14 -26.05
C ILE A 92 -13.54 -16.42 -26.20
N GLN A 93 -12.95 -17.43 -26.85
CA GLN A 93 -13.53 -18.76 -27.01
C GLN A 93 -12.46 -19.82 -26.70
N GLY A 94 -12.42 -20.27 -25.45
CA GLY A 94 -11.45 -21.29 -25.02
C GLY A 94 -10.00 -20.78 -25.07
N SER A 95 -9.22 -21.27 -26.04
CA SER A 95 -7.83 -20.88 -26.28
C SER A 95 -7.67 -19.74 -27.28
N GLU A 96 -8.78 -19.24 -27.83
CA GLU A 96 -8.75 -18.23 -28.89
C GLU A 96 -9.32 -16.90 -28.40
N VAL A 97 -8.72 -15.81 -28.89
CA VAL A 97 -9.25 -14.46 -28.72
C VAL A 97 -9.24 -13.72 -30.04
N VAL A 98 -10.31 -12.97 -30.30
CA VAL A 98 -10.44 -12.09 -31.46
C VAL A 98 -10.72 -10.67 -31.00
N PHE A 99 -9.97 -9.73 -31.57
CA PHE A 99 -10.11 -8.28 -31.41
C PHE A 99 -10.62 -7.71 -32.74
N GLY A 100 -11.66 -6.89 -32.72
CA GLY A 100 -12.19 -6.32 -33.97
C GLY A 100 -13.24 -5.24 -33.76
N ASP A 101 -13.75 -4.68 -34.86
CA ASP A 101 -14.83 -3.69 -34.81
C ASP A 101 -16.16 -4.34 -34.42
N SER A 102 -16.84 -3.78 -33.41
CA SER A 102 -18.22 -4.14 -33.02
C SER A 102 -19.26 -3.11 -33.42
N SER A 103 -18.84 -2.03 -34.09
CA SER A 103 -19.76 -0.99 -34.50
C SER A 103 -20.73 -1.59 -35.53
N ASN A 104 -22.03 -1.33 -35.36
CA ASN A 104 -23.11 -1.72 -36.27
C ASN A 104 -23.00 -1.01 -37.65
N GLY A 105 -21.83 -1.05 -38.30
CA GLY A 105 -21.54 -0.36 -39.55
C GLY A 105 -21.33 1.15 -39.42
N ILE A 106 -20.92 1.67 -38.25
CA ILE A 106 -20.69 3.12 -38.08
C ILE A 106 -19.51 3.59 -38.94
N PHE A 107 -18.52 2.72 -39.15
CA PHE A 107 -17.34 3.01 -39.97
C PHE A 107 -17.49 2.63 -41.46
N ASN A 108 -18.69 2.27 -41.95
CA ASN A 108 -18.93 1.94 -43.37
C ASN A 108 -17.92 0.92 -43.98
N GLY A 109 -17.33 0.03 -43.16
CA GLY A 109 -16.32 -0.94 -43.62
C GLY A 109 -14.87 -0.46 -43.58
N ASP A 110 -14.56 0.62 -42.85
CA ASP A 110 -13.19 1.00 -42.53
C ASP A 110 -12.74 0.29 -41.23
N GLY A 111 -11.67 -0.52 -41.31
CA GLY A 111 -11.11 -1.23 -40.16
C GLY A 111 -10.58 -0.32 -39.04
N ILE A 112 -10.46 -0.87 -37.82
CA ILE A 112 -10.12 -0.10 -36.61
C ILE A 112 -8.61 -0.05 -36.32
N PHE A 113 -7.83 -0.94 -36.93
CA PHE A 113 -6.38 -0.96 -36.80
C PHE A 113 -5.74 -0.29 -38.02
N LEU A 114 -5.12 0.86 -37.80
CA LEU A 114 -4.58 1.71 -38.85
C LEU A 114 -3.25 1.16 -39.40
N TYR A 115 -3.02 1.33 -40.70
CA TYR A 115 -1.74 1.00 -41.32
C TYR A 115 -0.58 1.84 -40.76
N ASP A 116 0.63 1.28 -40.79
CA ASP A 116 1.87 1.87 -40.25
C ASP A 116 1.83 2.21 -38.75
N MET A 117 0.93 1.55 -38.00
CA MET A 117 0.80 1.67 -36.54
C MET A 117 1.09 0.34 -35.85
N SER A 118 1.51 0.42 -34.59
CA SER A 118 1.71 -0.73 -33.71
C SER A 118 0.66 -0.72 -32.61
N TYR A 119 0.10 -1.89 -32.32
CA TYR A 119 -0.92 -2.08 -31.29
C TYR A 119 -0.49 -3.19 -30.33
N ASP A 120 -0.59 -2.90 -29.04
CA ASP A 120 -0.22 -3.80 -27.96
C ASP A 120 -1.47 -4.43 -27.34
N PHE A 121 -1.45 -5.75 -27.23
CA PHE A 121 -2.52 -6.59 -26.72
C PHE A 121 -2.02 -7.35 -25.49
N VAL A 122 -2.89 -7.53 -24.51
CA VAL A 122 -2.63 -8.31 -23.31
C VAL A 122 -3.62 -9.45 -23.24
N VAL A 123 -3.12 -10.66 -22.97
CA VAL A 123 -3.92 -11.87 -22.77
C VAL A 123 -3.48 -12.56 -21.50
N HIS A 124 -4.41 -12.82 -20.59
CA HIS A 124 -4.15 -13.61 -19.38
C HIS A 124 -4.54 -15.06 -19.61
N LEU A 125 -3.57 -15.96 -19.52
CA LEU A 125 -3.78 -17.40 -19.62
C LEU A 125 -3.91 -18.02 -18.23
N ASP A 126 -4.87 -18.93 -18.05
CA ASP A 126 -5.07 -19.66 -16.81
C ASP A 126 -3.87 -20.58 -16.52
N GLY A 127 -3.40 -20.51 -15.29
CA GLY A 127 -2.34 -21.37 -14.79
C GLY A 127 -0.93 -20.98 -15.25
N GLN A 128 -0.05 -21.96 -15.07
CA GLN A 128 1.37 -21.86 -15.35
C GLN A 128 1.63 -22.46 -16.73
N VAL A 129 1.51 -21.63 -17.77
CA VAL A 129 1.69 -22.08 -19.16
C VAL A 129 3.15 -22.50 -19.38
N ALA A 130 3.35 -23.54 -20.19
CA ALA A 130 4.68 -24.06 -20.52
C ALA A 130 5.28 -23.29 -21.70
N SER A 131 6.60 -23.12 -21.71
CA SER A 131 7.34 -22.66 -22.89
C SER A 131 8.07 -23.85 -23.58
N PRO A 132 8.28 -23.83 -24.92
CA PRO A 132 7.87 -22.77 -25.84
C PRO A 132 6.35 -22.69 -26.00
N LEU A 133 5.81 -21.47 -26.10
CA LEU A 133 4.40 -21.20 -26.37
C LEU A 133 4.28 -20.68 -27.80
N ASP A 134 3.71 -21.50 -28.67
CA ASP A 134 3.37 -21.13 -30.04
C ASP A 134 1.99 -20.46 -30.04
N ILE A 135 1.89 -19.30 -30.69
CA ILE A 135 0.65 -18.54 -30.83
C ILE A 135 0.41 -18.35 -32.31
N GLU A 136 -0.66 -18.96 -32.82
CA GLU A 136 -1.10 -18.74 -34.19
C GLU A 136 -1.84 -17.41 -34.24
N PHE A 137 -1.57 -16.61 -35.27
CA PHE A 137 -2.24 -15.32 -35.45
C PHE A 137 -2.79 -15.17 -36.84
N ILE A 138 -3.89 -14.42 -36.94
CA ILE A 138 -4.47 -13.95 -38.19
C ILE A 138 -4.80 -12.47 -38.02
N VAL A 139 -4.17 -11.61 -38.84
CA VAL A 139 -4.55 -10.21 -38.98
C VAL A 139 -5.39 -10.09 -40.24
N TYR A 140 -6.62 -9.65 -40.05
CA TYR A 140 -7.62 -9.55 -41.10
C TYR A 140 -7.59 -8.15 -41.73
N ASP A 141 -7.37 -8.10 -43.03
CA ASP A 141 -7.47 -6.87 -43.84
C ASP A 141 -8.95 -6.47 -43.97
N ASP A 142 -9.72 -7.29 -44.71
CA ASP A 142 -11.18 -7.21 -44.80
C ASP A 142 -11.81 -8.56 -44.42
N GLY A 143 -13.08 -8.54 -43.99
CA GLY A 143 -13.95 -9.73 -44.07
C GLY A 143 -13.68 -10.79 -43.01
N TRP A 144 -13.08 -10.37 -41.88
CA TRP A 144 -12.86 -11.21 -40.71
C TRP A 144 -14.13 -11.92 -40.22
N ALA A 145 -15.30 -11.26 -40.32
CA ALA A 145 -16.58 -11.86 -39.96
C ALA A 145 -16.96 -13.05 -40.87
N GLN A 146 -16.59 -13.01 -42.15
CA GLN A 146 -16.80 -14.14 -43.07
C GLN A 146 -15.88 -15.32 -42.74
N ASP A 147 -14.66 -15.05 -42.27
CA ASP A 147 -13.72 -16.11 -41.90
C ASP A 147 -14.08 -16.73 -40.55
N TYR A 148 -14.19 -15.91 -39.50
CA TYR A 148 -14.35 -16.39 -38.14
C TYR A 148 -15.80 -16.78 -37.80
N CYS A 149 -16.80 -15.97 -38.17
CA CYS A 149 -18.18 -16.24 -37.76
C CYS A 149 -18.84 -17.33 -38.61
N ILE A 150 -18.57 -17.36 -39.92
CA ILE A 150 -19.18 -18.31 -40.85
C ILE A 150 -18.34 -19.57 -41.03
N ASN A 151 -17.06 -19.48 -41.46
CA ASN A 151 -16.31 -20.67 -41.85
C ASN A 151 -16.01 -21.59 -40.65
N ASP A 152 -15.78 -21.01 -39.47
CA ASP A 152 -15.54 -21.75 -38.22
C ASP A 152 -16.83 -22.14 -37.47
N ASN A 153 -18.01 -21.85 -38.03
CA ASN A 153 -19.34 -22.09 -37.44
C ASN A 153 -19.59 -21.39 -36.09
N ASN A 154 -19.00 -20.21 -35.86
CA ASN A 154 -19.17 -19.42 -34.63
C ASN A 154 -20.37 -18.44 -34.68
N CYS A 155 -21.32 -18.65 -35.59
CA CYS A 155 -22.47 -17.75 -35.84
C CYS A 155 -23.27 -17.35 -34.59
N GLU A 156 -23.52 -18.28 -33.66
CA GLU A 156 -24.27 -17.99 -32.42
C GLU A 156 -23.51 -17.00 -31.54
N LEU A 157 -22.20 -17.21 -31.39
CA LEU A 157 -21.30 -16.38 -30.59
C LEU A 157 -21.14 -14.98 -31.19
N CYS A 158 -20.92 -14.87 -32.50
CA CYS A 158 -20.81 -13.55 -33.15
C CYS A 158 -22.11 -12.74 -33.08
N ASN A 159 -23.28 -13.39 -33.11
CA ASN A 159 -24.56 -12.73 -32.95
C ASN A 159 -24.76 -12.18 -31.51
N ASP A 160 -24.31 -12.91 -30.50
CA ASP A 160 -24.40 -12.49 -29.09
C ASP A 160 -23.57 -11.22 -28.81
N TYR A 161 -22.44 -11.05 -29.50
CA TYR A 161 -21.55 -9.89 -29.37
C TYR A 161 -21.89 -8.73 -30.33
N GLY A 162 -22.91 -8.88 -31.19
CA GLY A 162 -23.43 -7.80 -32.04
C GLY A 162 -22.50 -7.38 -33.19
N TRP A 163 -21.65 -8.28 -33.69
CA TRP A 163 -20.68 -8.00 -34.75
C TRP A 163 -21.34 -8.02 -36.15
N GLY A 164 -21.14 -6.97 -36.97
CA GLY A 164 -21.69 -6.87 -38.33
C GLY A 164 -20.70 -7.43 -39.35
N VAL A 165 -20.97 -8.41 -40.21
CA VAL A 165 -22.13 -9.02 -40.88
C VAL A 165 -21.64 -10.42 -41.31
N ASP A 166 -22.37 -11.49 -41.53
CA ASP A 166 -23.63 -12.01 -41.05
C ASP A 166 -23.45 -13.55 -40.82
N CYS A 167 -24.52 -14.24 -40.41
CA CYS A 167 -24.88 -15.56 -40.99
C CYS A 167 -26.30 -15.47 -41.66
N ASP A 168 -26.64 -14.26 -42.13
CA ASP A 168 -27.39 -13.81 -43.33
C ASP A 168 -28.06 -12.42 -43.18
N GLY A 169 -27.34 -11.37 -43.55
CA GLY A 169 -27.66 -9.95 -43.54
C GLY A 169 -26.75 -9.08 -44.45
N ASN A 170 -25.56 -9.58 -44.78
CA ASN A 170 -24.54 -9.28 -45.81
C ASN A 170 -23.70 -8.02 -45.58
N TYR A 171 -22.37 -8.10 -45.70
CA TYR A 171 -21.54 -7.99 -46.92
C TYR A 171 -20.26 -8.83 -46.84
N LEU A 172 -19.91 -9.46 -47.97
CA LEU A 172 -18.84 -10.46 -48.06
C LEU A 172 -17.65 -9.99 -48.91
N THR A 173 -16.46 -10.19 -48.35
CA THR A 173 -15.16 -9.96 -48.96
C THR A 173 -14.30 -11.22 -48.79
N VAL A 174 -13.39 -11.51 -49.73
CA VAL A 174 -12.47 -12.67 -49.64
C VAL A 174 -11.24 -12.30 -48.81
N ALA A 175 -10.99 -13.03 -47.74
CA ALA A 175 -9.82 -12.84 -46.88
C ALA A 175 -8.50 -12.94 -47.67
N LEU A 176 -7.65 -11.91 -47.54
CA LEU A 176 -6.22 -11.94 -47.84
C LEU A 176 -5.54 -11.45 -46.56
N ASN A 177 -5.34 -12.38 -45.64
CA ASN A 177 -4.88 -12.08 -44.28
C ASN A 177 -3.35 -12.17 -44.19
N ALA A 178 -2.78 -11.50 -43.19
CA ALA A 178 -1.46 -11.87 -42.70
C ALA A 178 -1.64 -12.94 -41.62
N GLU A 179 -1.16 -14.14 -41.89
CA GLU A 179 -1.21 -15.27 -40.96
C GLU A 179 0.20 -15.77 -40.63
N GLY A 180 0.38 -16.30 -39.44
CA GLY A 180 1.67 -16.82 -39.01
C GLY A 180 1.64 -17.41 -37.60
N VAL A 181 2.82 -17.76 -37.12
CA VAL A 181 3.04 -18.25 -35.77
C VAL A 181 4.12 -17.40 -35.12
N VAL A 182 3.87 -16.92 -33.92
CA VAL A 182 4.89 -16.32 -33.04
C VAL A 182 5.17 -17.27 -31.89
N THR A 183 6.45 -17.55 -31.63
CA THR A 183 6.88 -18.48 -30.58
C THR A 183 7.53 -17.71 -29.44
N ILE A 184 7.01 -17.90 -28.23
CA ILE A 184 7.62 -17.41 -27.00
C ILE A 184 8.49 -18.53 -26.41
N GLU A 185 9.80 -18.40 -26.56
CA GLU A 185 10.77 -19.41 -26.11
C GLU A 185 10.86 -19.53 -24.58
N ASN A 186 10.68 -18.42 -23.86
CA ASN A 186 10.79 -18.36 -22.41
C ASN A 186 9.71 -17.46 -21.80
N ILE A 187 9.05 -17.95 -20.75
CA ILE A 187 8.14 -17.16 -19.91
C ILE A 187 8.92 -16.67 -18.70
N GLU A 188 9.01 -15.36 -18.52
CA GLU A 188 9.77 -14.75 -17.43
C GLU A 188 9.05 -14.93 -16.08
N ILE A 189 9.81 -15.25 -15.02
CA ILE A 189 9.28 -15.26 -13.65
C ILE A 189 9.78 -14.00 -12.96
N LEU A 190 8.85 -13.11 -12.66
CA LEU A 190 9.13 -11.84 -11.97
C LEU A 190 8.88 -12.02 -10.47
N ALA A 191 9.68 -11.36 -9.63
CA ALA A 191 9.42 -11.35 -8.19
C ALA A 191 8.07 -10.67 -7.92
N ALA A 192 7.26 -11.24 -7.02
CA ALA A 192 5.99 -10.63 -6.66
C ALA A 192 6.22 -9.21 -6.10
N PRO A 193 5.44 -8.20 -6.54
CA PRO A 193 5.49 -6.87 -5.95
C PRO A 193 5.24 -6.94 -4.43
N ASN A 194 6.01 -6.17 -3.63
CA ASN A 194 5.77 -6.15 -2.18
C ASN A 194 4.55 -5.28 -1.87
N GLN A 195 3.38 -5.89 -1.87
CA GLN A 195 2.10 -5.22 -1.62
C GLN A 195 1.89 -4.80 -0.15
N ASN A 196 2.82 -5.10 0.77
CA ASN A 196 2.66 -4.75 2.18
C ASN A 196 2.71 -3.23 2.38
N PRO A 197 1.75 -2.64 3.11
CA PRO A 197 1.80 -1.22 3.44
C PRO A 197 3.01 -0.91 4.33
N HIS A 198 3.65 0.22 4.07
CA HIS A 198 4.78 0.68 4.87
C HIS A 198 4.33 1.75 5.87
N ILE A 199 4.49 1.46 7.17
CA ILE A 199 4.21 2.41 8.24
C ILE A 199 5.29 3.50 8.23
N THR A 200 4.87 4.76 8.07
CA THR A 200 5.79 5.91 8.03
C THR A 200 5.85 6.66 9.36
N SER A 201 4.80 6.58 10.17
CA SER A 201 4.74 7.26 11.47
C SER A 201 3.71 6.63 12.40
N LEU A 202 3.99 6.69 13.70
CA LEU A 202 3.07 6.34 14.79
C LEU A 202 3.24 7.36 15.90
N LEU A 203 2.24 8.21 16.14
CA LEU A 203 2.31 9.35 17.05
C LEU A 203 1.19 9.33 18.09
N ASP A 204 1.52 9.62 19.34
CA ASP A 204 0.53 9.86 20.40
C ASP A 204 -0.18 11.21 20.18
N VAL A 205 -1.50 11.19 20.13
CA VAL A 205 -2.32 12.38 19.91
C VAL A 205 -2.49 13.15 21.22
N ASN A 206 -2.02 14.39 21.23
CA ASN A 206 -2.02 15.25 22.42
C ASN A 206 -1.22 14.66 23.61
N ASN A 207 -0.36 13.67 23.35
CA ASN A 207 0.49 13.06 24.36
C ASN A 207 -0.35 12.51 25.52
N ASP A 208 -1.43 11.80 25.18
CA ASP A 208 -2.46 11.32 26.10
C ASP A 208 -2.15 9.95 26.71
N GLN A 209 -0.87 9.54 26.62
CA GLN A 209 -0.32 8.26 27.06
C GLN A 209 -0.81 7.10 26.19
N GLY A 210 -0.85 7.36 24.89
CA GLY A 210 -1.21 6.38 23.87
C GLY A 210 -2.67 5.97 23.93
N LYS A 211 -3.56 6.75 24.56
CA LYS A 211 -5.03 6.58 24.50
C LYS A 211 -5.57 6.93 23.12
N GLN A 212 -4.82 7.67 22.32
CA GLN A 212 -5.08 7.87 20.91
C GLN A 212 -3.77 7.86 20.13
N MET A 213 -3.69 7.00 19.11
CA MET A 213 -2.51 6.92 18.25
C MET A 213 -2.89 7.32 16.82
N MET A 214 -2.10 8.18 16.21
CA MET A 214 -2.18 8.49 14.79
C MET A 214 -1.18 7.63 14.03
N LEU A 215 -1.69 6.79 13.13
CA LEU A 215 -0.89 5.94 12.25
C LEU A 215 -0.85 6.57 10.85
N SER A 216 0.36 6.76 10.32
CA SER A 216 0.58 7.18 8.94
C SER A 216 1.27 6.07 8.16
N TRP A 217 0.88 5.88 6.91
CA TRP A 217 1.41 4.82 6.06
C TRP A 217 1.39 5.20 4.57
N VAL A 218 2.11 4.41 3.77
CA VAL A 218 2.09 4.45 2.30
C VAL A 218 1.84 3.05 1.76
N PRO A 219 1.14 2.89 0.62
CA PRO A 219 0.92 1.59 0.01
C PRO A 219 2.23 0.90 -0.37
N GLY A 220 2.20 -0.43 -0.40
CA GLY A 220 3.23 -1.23 -1.05
C GLY A 220 3.18 -1.10 -2.58
N ASP A 221 3.87 -1.99 -3.28
CA ASP A 221 3.88 -2.02 -4.74
C ASP A 221 2.49 -2.40 -5.29
N LEU A 222 1.84 -1.47 -5.99
CA LEU A 222 0.52 -1.66 -6.60
C LEU A 222 0.68 -1.92 -8.10
N ILE A 223 1.02 -3.15 -8.46
CA ILE A 223 1.01 -3.59 -9.85
C ILE A 223 -0.31 -4.32 -10.09
N ASP A 224 -1.06 -3.89 -11.10
CA ASP A 224 -2.32 -4.48 -11.62
C ASP A 224 -3.55 -4.54 -10.69
N LEU A 225 -3.46 -4.08 -9.45
CA LEU A 225 -4.61 -3.83 -8.60
C LEU A 225 -4.93 -2.32 -8.60
N PRO A 226 -6.03 -1.87 -9.24
CA PRO A 226 -6.38 -0.43 -9.30
C PRO A 226 -6.70 0.19 -7.92
N TYR A 227 -6.76 -0.63 -6.86
CA TYR A 227 -6.97 -0.21 -5.48
C TYR A 227 -6.54 -1.31 -4.51
N PHE A 228 -5.89 -0.92 -3.42
CA PHE A 228 -5.72 -1.76 -2.22
C PHE A 228 -6.91 -1.48 -1.29
N THR A 229 -7.78 -2.44 -1.01
CA THR A 229 -9.11 -2.13 -0.45
C THR A 229 -9.10 -1.81 1.04
N GLU A 230 -8.30 -2.53 1.84
CA GLU A 230 -8.24 -2.38 3.29
C GLU A 230 -7.05 -3.09 3.92
N PHE A 231 -6.66 -2.67 5.13
CA PHE A 231 -5.82 -3.48 6.02
C PHE A 231 -6.36 -3.45 7.45
N SER A 232 -6.16 -4.56 8.16
CA SER A 232 -6.49 -4.66 9.59
C SER A 232 -5.29 -4.33 10.45
N LEU A 233 -5.51 -3.52 11.46
CA LEU A 233 -4.54 -3.17 12.47
C LEU A 233 -4.78 -3.99 13.73
N TYR A 234 -3.73 -4.60 14.24
CA TYR A 234 -3.73 -5.33 15.50
C TYR A 234 -2.71 -4.72 16.45
N ARG A 235 -3.03 -4.74 17.75
CA ARG A 235 -2.09 -4.43 18.82
C ARG A 235 -1.68 -5.73 19.50
N TYR A 236 -0.39 -5.90 19.75
CA TYR A 236 0.06 -6.95 20.64
C TYR A 236 -0.23 -6.56 22.09
N SER A 237 -1.04 -7.37 22.75
CA SER A 237 -1.33 -7.28 24.18
C SER A 237 -0.47 -8.33 24.90
N PRO A 238 0.64 -7.90 25.55
CA PRO A 238 1.59 -8.81 26.15
C PRO A 238 0.96 -9.57 27.33
N HIS A 239 1.27 -10.86 27.43
CA HIS A 239 1.06 -11.61 28.66
C HIS A 239 2.11 -11.20 29.70
N PRO A 240 1.84 -11.20 31.02
CA PRO A 240 2.82 -10.80 32.03
C PRO A 240 4.19 -11.52 31.96
N SER A 241 4.23 -12.73 31.39
CA SER A 241 5.48 -13.48 31.17
C SER A 241 6.32 -12.98 29.99
N ASP A 242 5.78 -12.12 29.14
CA ASP A 242 6.43 -11.59 27.94
C ASP A 242 7.36 -10.44 28.26
N TYR A 243 7.17 -9.83 29.44
CA TYR A 243 8.05 -8.79 29.94
C TYR A 243 9.39 -9.40 30.37
N VAL A 244 10.45 -9.03 29.65
CA VAL A 244 11.82 -9.39 29.96
C VAL A 244 12.52 -8.20 30.58
N PHE A 245 13.16 -8.41 31.71
CA PHE A 245 13.98 -7.39 32.34
C PHE A 245 15.21 -7.08 31.48
N THR A 246 15.32 -5.84 31.00
CA THR A 246 16.45 -5.40 30.15
C THR A 246 17.50 -4.62 30.93
N GLY A 247 17.22 -4.30 32.20
CA GLY A 247 18.18 -3.68 33.11
C GLY A 247 18.36 -2.17 32.94
N GLN A 248 17.87 -1.57 31.87
CA GLN A 248 17.86 -0.12 31.66
C GLN A 248 16.46 0.34 31.30
N GLY A 249 15.81 1.07 32.20
CA GLY A 249 14.54 1.76 31.94
C GLY A 249 14.73 3.27 31.91
N ALA A 250 13.62 3.99 31.97
CA ALA A 250 13.57 5.42 32.22
C ALA A 250 12.48 5.72 33.25
N PHE A 251 12.63 6.82 33.97
CA PHE A 251 11.53 7.45 34.68
C PHE A 251 10.71 8.26 33.68
N TYR A 252 9.40 8.05 33.67
CA TYR A 252 8.48 8.90 32.92
C TYR A 252 8.17 10.13 33.76
N GLY A 253 8.68 11.29 33.32
CA GLY A 253 8.48 12.58 33.95
C GLY A 253 7.33 13.35 33.34
N GLU A 254 6.34 13.70 34.16
CA GLU A 254 5.26 14.62 33.85
C GLU A 254 5.55 15.98 34.50
N TYR A 255 5.60 17.05 33.72
CA TYR A 255 5.95 18.41 34.18
C TYR A 255 4.74 19.30 34.13
N PHE A 256 4.44 19.96 35.23
CA PHE A 256 3.23 20.75 35.42
C PHE A 256 3.59 22.20 35.79
N SER A 257 2.73 23.13 35.41
CA SER A 257 2.85 24.54 35.81
C SER A 257 1.63 24.99 36.59
N SER A 258 1.87 25.67 37.71
CA SER A 258 0.84 26.26 38.58
C SER A 258 1.19 27.72 38.94
N PRO A 259 1.25 28.66 37.99
CA PRO A 259 1.75 30.00 38.28
C PRO A 259 0.98 30.69 39.42
N GLY A 260 1.72 31.19 40.42
CA GLY A 260 1.16 31.92 41.55
C GLY A 260 0.49 31.07 42.63
N SER A 261 0.65 29.74 42.63
CA SER A 261 0.15 28.86 43.69
C SER A 261 0.86 29.06 45.04
N GLY A 262 2.10 29.56 45.03
CA GLY A 262 2.93 29.72 46.22
C GLY A 262 3.41 28.39 46.80
N ALA A 263 3.78 28.40 48.09
CA ALA A 263 4.34 27.26 48.80
C ALA A 263 3.37 26.06 48.89
N SER A 264 3.90 24.83 48.78
CA SER A 264 3.16 23.57 48.82
C SER A 264 2.02 23.45 47.78
N PRO A 265 2.28 23.65 46.48
CA PRO A 265 1.23 23.71 45.47
C PRO A 265 0.58 22.34 45.18
N ASP A 266 -0.66 22.38 44.70
CA ASP A 266 -1.26 21.27 43.96
C ASP A 266 -0.66 21.19 42.54
N PHE A 267 -0.80 20.04 41.89
CA PHE A 267 -0.39 19.86 40.50
C PHE A 267 -1.28 20.68 39.55
N GLY A 268 -0.64 21.43 38.65
CA GLY A 268 -1.32 22.34 37.71
C GLY A 268 -1.54 21.76 36.32
N GLU A 269 -1.34 22.61 35.31
CA GLU A 269 -1.47 22.24 33.91
C GLU A 269 -0.24 21.44 33.45
N LEU A 270 -0.45 20.28 32.81
CA LEU A 270 0.64 19.51 32.20
C LEU A 270 1.21 20.27 31.00
N ILE A 271 2.50 20.58 31.03
CA ILE A 271 3.18 21.39 30.00
C ILE A 271 4.19 20.60 29.16
N LEU A 272 4.70 19.48 29.69
CA LEU A 272 5.73 18.66 29.05
C LEU A 272 5.72 17.26 29.67
N THR A 273 6.06 16.26 28.86
CA THR A 273 6.50 14.96 29.38
C THR A 273 7.87 14.61 28.80
N ARG A 274 8.67 13.86 29.56
CA ARG A 274 10.03 13.47 29.16
C ARG A 274 10.41 12.14 29.81
N GLU A 275 11.22 11.35 29.11
CA GLU A 275 11.90 10.21 29.74
C GLU A 275 13.23 10.64 30.34
N ASP A 276 13.42 10.35 31.63
CA ASP A 276 14.63 10.62 32.38
C ASP A 276 15.31 9.32 32.80
N SER A 277 16.48 9.04 32.24
CA SER A 277 17.27 7.83 32.58
C SER A 277 17.79 7.83 34.02
N ILE A 278 17.76 8.99 34.69
CA ILE A 278 18.15 9.20 36.07
C ILE A 278 17.52 10.49 36.60
N ILE A 279 17.08 10.50 37.87
CA ILE A 279 16.67 11.73 38.55
C ILE A 279 17.90 12.34 39.22
N ASN A 280 18.61 13.16 38.45
CA ASN A 280 19.75 13.97 38.87
C ASN A 280 19.74 15.24 38.00
N ILE A 281 18.82 16.14 38.31
CA ILE A 281 18.47 17.25 37.42
C ILE A 281 18.67 18.57 38.17
N ASN A 282 19.54 19.41 37.62
CA ASN A 282 19.61 20.83 37.95
C ASN A 282 18.87 21.60 36.85
N PHE A 283 17.74 22.21 37.20
CA PHE A 283 16.86 22.91 36.28
C PHE A 283 17.39 24.30 35.88
N ASP A 284 18.27 24.90 36.68
CA ASP A 284 18.98 26.14 36.27
C ASP A 284 19.90 25.88 35.06
N GLN A 285 20.43 24.66 34.95
CA GLN A 285 21.28 24.22 33.84
C GLN A 285 20.50 23.50 32.74
N ASN A 286 19.38 22.87 33.08
CA ASN A 286 18.50 22.12 32.17
C ASN A 286 17.08 22.69 32.24
N PRO A 287 16.86 23.92 31.74
CA PRO A 287 15.60 24.61 31.92
C PRO A 287 14.46 23.91 31.17
N ILE A 288 13.31 23.89 31.80
CA ILE A 288 12.03 23.54 31.19
C ILE A 288 11.32 24.83 30.71
N PRO A 289 10.17 24.76 30.03
CA PRO A 289 9.46 25.95 29.52
C PRO A 289 8.98 26.95 30.59
N VAL A 290 9.13 26.63 31.88
CA VAL A 290 8.79 27.45 33.04
C VAL A 290 10.00 27.55 33.97
N VAL A 291 10.12 28.69 34.67
CA VAL A 291 11.27 28.96 35.54
C VAL A 291 10.95 28.63 36.99
N ASP A 292 9.81 29.14 37.49
CA ASP A 292 9.31 28.96 38.85
C ASP A 292 7.87 28.39 38.79
N ASP A 293 7.27 28.12 39.95
CA ASP A 293 5.88 27.66 40.10
C ASP A 293 5.55 26.39 39.30
N PHE A 294 6.40 25.36 39.39
CA PHE A 294 6.24 24.12 38.63
C PHE A 294 6.32 22.87 39.50
N GLN A 295 5.78 21.78 38.99
CA GLN A 295 5.82 20.47 39.64
C GLN A 295 6.30 19.41 38.66
N VAL A 296 6.90 18.35 39.18
CA VAL A 296 7.26 17.19 38.39
C VAL A 296 6.82 15.93 39.12
N ARG A 297 6.22 14.99 38.38
CA ARG A 297 6.00 13.62 38.84
C ARG A 297 6.80 12.68 37.96
N TRP A 298 7.74 11.97 38.56
CA TRP A 298 8.44 10.87 37.92
C TRP A 298 7.84 9.55 38.38
N THR A 299 7.39 8.74 37.43
CA THR A 299 6.92 7.37 37.67
C THR A 299 7.86 6.41 36.97
N GLY A 300 8.23 5.33 37.65
CA GLY A 300 9.04 4.28 37.05
C GLY A 300 9.20 3.07 37.96
N ASN A 301 9.90 2.05 37.47
CA ASN A 301 10.22 0.88 38.26
C ASN A 301 11.69 0.86 38.63
N ILE A 302 12.02 0.20 39.74
CA ILE A 302 13.38 -0.13 40.15
C ILE A 302 13.49 -1.63 40.42
N PHE A 303 14.68 -2.20 40.22
CA PHE A 303 14.96 -3.58 40.56
C PHE A 303 15.80 -3.66 41.84
N ALA A 304 15.21 -4.18 42.91
CA ALA A 304 15.90 -4.50 44.15
C ALA A 304 16.68 -5.82 43.98
N PRO A 305 18.03 -5.82 43.93
CA PRO A 305 18.80 -7.03 43.65
C PRO A 305 18.89 -8.01 44.84
N VAL A 306 18.55 -7.58 46.05
CA VAL A 306 18.58 -8.40 47.26
C VAL A 306 17.44 -7.96 48.19
N PRO A 307 16.85 -8.86 48.98
CA PRO A 307 15.85 -8.43 49.97
C PRO A 307 16.52 -7.69 51.14
N GLY A 308 15.82 -6.71 51.72
CA GLY A 308 16.21 -6.04 52.97
C GLY A 308 15.80 -4.56 53.05
N THR A 309 16.38 -3.83 54.00
CA THR A 309 16.11 -2.41 54.21
C THR A 309 16.83 -1.54 53.18
N TYR A 310 16.07 -0.87 52.33
CA TYR A 310 16.58 0.15 51.41
C TYR A 310 16.44 1.53 52.06
N ASN A 311 17.50 2.34 51.99
CA ASN A 311 17.47 3.72 52.44
C ASN A 311 17.47 4.63 51.22
N PHE A 312 16.40 5.40 51.03
CA PHE A 312 16.29 6.40 50.00
C PHE A 312 16.69 7.77 50.54
N ARG A 313 17.34 8.56 49.70
CA ARG A 313 17.66 9.96 49.98
C ARG A 313 17.30 10.81 48.78
N THR A 314 16.54 11.88 49.01
CA THR A 314 16.37 12.96 48.03
C THR A 314 17.30 14.10 48.37
N HIS A 315 17.74 14.85 47.37
CA HIS A 315 18.30 16.19 47.53
C HIS A 315 17.56 17.13 46.59
N SER A 316 16.88 18.14 47.13
CA SER A 316 16.05 19.02 46.33
C SER A 316 15.95 20.44 46.91
N ASP A 317 15.58 21.35 46.02
CA ASP A 317 15.16 22.75 46.23
C ASP A 317 14.02 22.95 45.22
N ASP A 318 12.73 23.03 45.57
CA ASP A 318 12.09 22.90 46.89
C ASP A 318 11.62 21.45 47.23
N GLY A 319 10.30 21.25 47.41
CA GLY A 319 9.68 20.14 48.13
C GLY A 319 9.58 18.84 47.36
N VAL A 320 9.56 17.71 48.09
CA VAL A 320 9.51 16.35 47.50
C VAL A 320 8.64 15.36 48.28
N ARG A 321 8.05 14.40 47.55
CA ARG A 321 7.41 13.21 48.11
C ARG A 321 7.87 11.97 47.34
N LEU A 322 8.30 10.94 48.06
CA LEU A 322 8.70 9.65 47.47
C LEU A 322 7.72 8.57 47.92
N PHE A 323 7.14 7.88 46.95
CA PHE A 323 6.34 6.68 47.16
C PHE A 323 7.07 5.47 46.60
N VAL A 324 7.06 4.36 47.33
CA VAL A 324 7.61 3.07 46.89
C VAL A 324 6.54 2.02 47.10
N ASN A 325 6.09 1.37 46.01
CA ASN A 325 4.90 0.48 45.99
C ASN A 325 3.69 1.14 46.69
N GLY A 326 3.39 2.38 46.34
CA GLY A 326 2.31 3.18 46.96
C GLY A 326 2.52 3.61 48.42
N THR A 327 3.60 3.19 49.08
CA THR A 327 3.91 3.62 50.46
C THR A 327 4.69 4.92 50.44
N LEU A 328 4.21 5.94 51.17
CA LEU A 328 4.90 7.23 51.31
C LEU A 328 6.15 7.10 52.20
N VAL A 329 7.34 7.10 51.58
CA VAL A 329 8.64 6.90 52.22
C VAL A 329 9.30 8.24 52.62
N ILE A 330 9.14 9.28 51.81
CA ILE A 330 9.60 10.65 52.11
C ILE A 330 8.42 11.60 51.89
N ASN A 331 8.14 12.48 52.86
CA ASN A 331 7.03 13.43 52.78
C ASN A 331 7.44 14.83 53.24
N GLN A 332 8.01 15.62 52.34
CA GLN A 332 8.56 16.96 52.61
C GLN A 332 8.01 17.93 51.57
N TRP A 333 6.70 18.19 51.64
CA TRP A 333 5.97 19.02 50.68
C TRP A 333 5.82 20.47 51.18
N TYR A 334 6.93 21.15 51.44
CA TYR A 334 7.00 22.56 51.85
C TYR A 334 8.35 23.16 51.40
N ASP A 335 8.47 24.49 51.39
CA ASP A 335 9.64 25.18 50.83
C ASP A 335 10.90 24.98 51.68
N PHE A 336 12.03 24.74 51.01
CA PHE A 336 13.34 24.67 51.66
C PHE A 336 14.46 24.85 50.64
N PRO A 337 15.58 25.49 51.04
CA PRO A 337 16.78 25.54 50.19
C PRO A 337 17.32 24.12 49.94
N PRO A 338 18.35 23.92 49.10
CA PRO A 338 18.83 22.60 48.74
C PRO A 338 19.12 21.73 49.98
N THR A 339 18.25 20.76 50.25
CA THR A 339 18.25 19.99 51.49
C THR A 339 18.11 18.50 51.19
N SER A 340 18.75 17.66 52.00
CA SER A 340 18.62 16.21 51.89
C SER A 340 17.57 15.66 52.87
N HIS A 341 16.68 14.82 52.37
CA HIS A 341 15.70 14.10 53.16
C HIS A 341 15.83 12.60 52.94
N ASN A 342 15.60 11.82 53.99
CA ASN A 342 15.81 10.38 53.97
C ASN A 342 14.53 9.65 54.36
N GLY A 343 14.36 8.47 53.79
CA GLY A 343 13.32 7.52 54.16
C GLY A 343 13.80 6.10 53.93
N SER A 344 13.18 5.12 54.56
CA SER A 344 13.61 3.73 54.47
C SER A 344 12.43 2.80 54.37
N ILE A 345 12.57 1.72 53.62
CA ILE A 345 11.52 0.71 53.41
C ILE A 345 12.16 -0.67 53.23
N GLU A 346 11.48 -1.72 53.71
CA GLU A 346 11.85 -3.10 53.40
C GLU A 346 11.35 -3.48 52.01
N LEU A 347 12.24 -3.96 51.14
CA LEU A 347 11.89 -4.48 49.83
C LEU A 347 12.27 -5.95 49.73
N SER A 348 11.45 -6.71 48.99
CA SER A 348 11.84 -8.03 48.51
C SER A 348 12.86 -7.89 47.36
N GLU A 349 13.50 -8.99 46.97
CA GLU A 349 14.18 -9.02 45.67
C GLU A 349 13.12 -8.93 44.55
N GLY A 350 13.35 -8.09 43.53
CA GLY A 350 12.43 -7.95 42.40
C GLY A 350 12.12 -6.50 41.99
N GLN A 351 11.09 -6.36 41.15
CA GLN A 351 10.60 -5.07 40.66
C GLN A 351 9.77 -4.35 41.72
N HIS A 352 9.99 -3.05 41.85
CA HIS A 352 9.22 -2.16 42.72
C HIS A 352 8.93 -0.84 42.03
N GLU A 353 7.69 -0.39 42.16
CA GLU A 353 7.27 0.90 41.64
C GLU A 353 7.83 2.03 42.51
N ILE A 354 8.27 3.10 41.86
CA ILE A 354 8.60 4.37 42.47
C ILE A 354 7.82 5.49 41.81
N ILE A 355 7.27 6.37 42.65
CA ILE A 355 6.75 7.68 42.26
C ILE A 355 7.50 8.73 43.07
N LEU A 356 8.23 9.62 42.40
CA LEU A 356 8.82 10.81 43.01
C LEU A 356 8.07 12.04 42.52
N GLU A 357 7.51 12.78 43.46
CA GLU A 357 6.93 14.09 43.20
C GLU A 357 7.87 15.17 43.72
N TYR A 358 8.01 16.24 42.96
CA TYR A 358 8.84 17.40 43.26
C TYR A 358 8.07 18.68 42.91
N TYR A 359 8.34 19.77 43.61
CA TYR A 359 7.92 21.09 43.17
C TYR A 359 9.01 22.14 43.39
N GLU A 360 8.96 23.17 42.56
CA GLU A 360 9.71 24.42 42.69
C GLU A 360 8.72 25.57 42.89
N ASN A 361 8.88 26.35 43.97
CA ASN A 361 8.12 27.57 44.18
C ASN A 361 8.88 28.78 43.63
N GLY A 362 10.18 28.88 43.90
CA GLY A 362 11.05 29.76 43.14
C GLY A 362 12.43 29.98 43.75
N GLY A 363 13.39 30.34 42.90
CA GLY A 363 14.79 30.42 43.32
C GLY A 363 15.68 29.55 42.44
N GLY A 364 16.47 28.67 43.06
CA GLY A 364 17.27 27.70 42.35
C GLY A 364 16.57 26.34 42.37
N ALA A 365 16.50 25.66 41.24
CA ALA A 365 15.66 24.47 41.11
C ALA A 365 16.49 23.21 40.85
N MET A 366 16.39 22.21 41.73
CA MET A 366 17.07 20.93 41.53
C MET A 366 16.42 19.75 42.25
N CYS A 367 16.60 18.55 41.70
CA CYS A 367 16.14 17.31 42.31
C CYS A 367 17.07 16.13 41.98
N GLU A 368 17.49 15.40 43.01
CA GLU A 368 18.30 14.19 42.92
C GLU A 368 17.68 13.07 43.75
N LEU A 369 17.69 11.83 43.23
CA LEU A 369 17.22 10.65 43.94
C LEU A 369 18.33 9.60 44.09
N PHE A 370 18.61 9.26 45.34
CA PHE A 370 19.60 8.27 45.75
C PHE A 370 18.96 7.12 46.51
N TRP A 371 19.66 6.00 46.52
CA TRP A 371 19.37 4.88 47.40
C TRP A 371 20.65 4.20 47.91
N THR A 372 20.53 3.54 49.05
CA THR A 372 21.52 2.61 49.58
C THR A 372 20.90 1.22 49.63
N VAL A 373 21.37 0.35 48.73
CA VAL A 373 21.01 -1.07 48.68
C VAL A 373 21.61 -1.79 49.89
N PRO A 374 20.92 -2.78 50.50
CA PRO A 374 21.48 -3.56 51.60
C PRO A 374 22.89 -4.08 51.31
N GLY A 375 23.86 -3.68 52.15
CA GLY A 375 25.26 -4.11 52.02
C GLY A 375 26.08 -3.41 50.93
N GLN A 376 25.53 -2.37 50.28
CA GLN A 376 26.23 -1.58 49.27
C GLN A 376 26.42 -0.12 49.71
N ASN A 377 27.19 0.64 48.93
CA ASN A 377 27.31 2.09 49.11
C ASN A 377 26.12 2.82 48.47
N GLU A 378 25.88 4.05 48.89
CA GLU A 378 24.88 4.91 48.26
C GLU A 378 25.21 5.15 46.78
N SER A 379 24.17 5.18 45.95
CA SER A 379 24.24 5.47 44.52
C SER A 379 22.97 6.17 44.07
N PHE A 380 22.96 6.70 42.84
CA PHE A 380 21.71 7.16 42.24
C PHE A 380 20.77 5.98 41.96
N VAL A 381 19.47 6.24 42.07
CA VAL A 381 18.47 5.26 41.67
C VAL A 381 18.47 5.14 40.15
N ILE A 382 18.68 3.93 39.65
CA ILE A 382 18.60 3.62 38.22
C ILE A 382 17.25 2.95 37.96
N PRO A 383 16.42 3.49 37.05
CA PRO A 383 15.16 2.88 36.71
C PRO A 383 15.40 1.56 35.97
N SER A 384 14.58 0.57 36.26
CA SER A 384 14.53 -0.68 35.53
C SER A 384 13.47 -0.64 34.44
N GLY A 385 13.89 -1.12 33.27
CA GLY A 385 13.02 -1.35 32.13
C GLY A 385 12.66 -2.83 32.01
N SER A 386 11.45 -3.05 31.51
CA SER A 386 11.02 -4.33 30.97
C SER A 386 10.67 -4.13 29.51
N ASP A 387 11.33 -4.86 28.61
CA ASP A 387 10.91 -4.90 27.22
C ASP A 387 9.91 -6.03 27.02
N VAL A 388 9.01 -5.84 26.06
CA VAL A 388 8.10 -6.89 25.62
C VAL A 388 8.86 -7.75 24.61
N ALA A 389 9.14 -8.99 24.98
CA ALA A 389 9.47 -10.01 23.99
C ALA A 389 8.16 -10.52 23.38
N VAL A 390 8.02 -10.42 22.05
CA VAL A 390 6.88 -11.04 21.36
C VAL A 390 6.97 -12.55 21.60
N SER A 391 5.94 -13.12 22.21
CA SER A 391 5.85 -14.54 22.55
C SER A 391 4.52 -15.12 22.07
N ASP A 392 4.41 -16.45 22.03
CA ASP A 392 3.17 -17.13 21.67
C ASP A 392 2.11 -17.07 22.79
N GLN A 393 2.40 -16.41 23.92
CA GLN A 393 1.50 -16.32 25.08
C GLN A 393 0.68 -15.02 25.10
N GLY A 394 1.12 -13.96 24.43
CA GLY A 394 0.35 -12.73 24.29
C GLY A 394 -0.82 -12.87 23.31
N THR A 395 -1.70 -11.87 23.28
CA THR A 395 -2.84 -11.83 22.36
C THR A 395 -2.69 -10.69 21.35
N TRP A 396 -3.22 -10.88 20.15
CA TRP A 396 -3.34 -9.80 19.17
C TRP A 396 -4.76 -9.25 19.22
N ASP A 397 -4.90 -8.03 19.73
CA ASP A 397 -6.17 -7.33 19.80
C ASP A 397 -6.43 -6.65 18.47
N TYR A 398 -7.52 -7.00 17.81
CA TYR A 398 -7.98 -6.29 16.62
C TYR A 398 -8.41 -4.86 17.03
N LEU A 399 -7.78 -3.85 16.41
CA LEU A 399 -8.10 -2.45 16.66
C LEU A 399 -9.11 -1.92 15.64
N ASN A 400 -8.77 -2.00 14.36
CA ASN A 400 -9.58 -1.42 13.30
C ASN A 400 -9.23 -2.01 11.93
N THR A 401 -10.13 -1.85 10.97
CA THR A 401 -9.85 -2.03 9.54
C THR A 401 -9.86 -0.66 8.90
N VAL A 402 -8.77 -0.31 8.22
CA VAL A 402 -8.60 0.97 7.53
C VAL A 402 -8.90 0.76 6.05
N PRO A 403 -10.05 1.22 5.53
CA PRO A 403 -10.34 1.14 4.11
C PRO A 403 -9.45 2.13 3.35
N TRP A 404 -9.00 1.75 2.16
CA TRP A 404 -8.20 2.60 1.29
C TRP A 404 -8.70 2.54 -0.16
N ILE A 405 -8.76 3.71 -0.79
CA ILE A 405 -9.05 3.86 -2.21
C ILE A 405 -8.22 5.05 -2.66
N GLY A 406 -7.00 4.85 -3.15
CA GLY A 406 -6.12 5.95 -3.51
C GLY A 406 -4.75 5.50 -4.00
N HIS A 407 -3.83 6.44 -4.18
CA HIS A 407 -2.38 6.21 -4.35
C HIS A 407 -1.56 7.10 -3.39
N GLU A 408 -2.24 7.88 -2.56
CA GLU A 408 -1.65 8.93 -1.73
C GLU A 408 -1.42 8.47 -0.29
N PRO A 409 -0.43 9.04 0.43
CA PRO A 409 -0.22 8.80 1.84
C PRO A 409 -1.51 9.08 2.65
N TYR A 410 -1.80 8.19 3.59
CA TYR A 410 -3.02 8.27 4.40
C TYR A 410 -2.66 8.19 5.89
N ALA A 411 -3.37 8.98 6.70
CA ALA A 411 -3.26 8.95 8.15
C ALA A 411 -4.63 8.62 8.75
N ALA A 412 -4.64 7.66 9.68
CA ALA A 412 -5.84 7.26 10.39
C ALA A 412 -5.63 7.43 11.90
N VAL A 413 -6.63 7.97 12.58
CA VAL A 413 -6.70 7.89 14.04
C VAL A 413 -7.11 6.48 14.40
N VAL A 414 -6.25 5.82 15.14
CA VAL A 414 -6.51 4.52 15.72
C VAL A 414 -6.99 4.77 17.14
N ASN A 415 -8.29 4.58 17.35
CA ASN A 415 -8.87 4.68 18.68
C ASN A 415 -8.16 3.71 19.60
N THR A 416 -7.78 4.19 20.77
CA THR A 416 -7.06 3.41 21.75
C THR A 416 -7.88 3.37 23.04
N ILE A 417 -7.96 2.16 23.60
CA ILE A 417 -8.27 1.86 25.00
C ILE A 417 -9.50 2.60 25.55
N GLU A 418 -10.71 2.02 25.34
CA GLU A 418 -11.69 2.08 26.42
C GLU A 418 -11.23 1.10 27.51
N ASP A 419 -10.43 1.58 28.47
CA ASP A 419 -10.12 0.79 29.64
C ASP A 419 -11.36 0.72 30.53
N ASN A 420 -12.28 -0.20 30.20
CA ASN A 420 -13.44 -0.49 31.01
C ASN A 420 -13.07 -1.25 32.31
N ASN A 421 -11.78 -1.44 32.62
CA ASN A 421 -11.34 -2.23 33.78
C ASN A 421 -10.85 -1.44 35.00
N GLY A 422 -10.84 -0.10 34.98
CA GLY A 422 -10.69 0.70 36.20
C GLY A 422 -9.39 0.48 36.99
N TYR A 423 -8.33 -0.04 36.34
CA TYR A 423 -7.00 -0.11 36.91
C TYR A 423 -6.13 0.94 36.22
N SER A 424 -5.89 2.05 36.91
CA SER A 424 -4.81 2.97 36.58
C SER A 424 -3.48 2.27 36.82
N PHE A 425 -2.67 2.12 35.76
CA PHE A 425 -1.24 1.85 35.89
C PHE A 425 -0.48 3.13 36.20
#